data_AF-A0A8I6AMH9-F1
#
_entry.id   AF-A0A8I6AMH9-F1
#
_cell.length_a   1.000
_cell.length_b   1.000
_cell.length_c   1.000
_cell.angle_alpha   90.00
_cell.angle_beta   90.00
_cell.angle_gamma   90.00
#
_symmetry.space_group_name_H-M   'P 1'
#
loop_
_entity.id
_entity.type
_entity.pdbx_description
1 polymer ?
#
loop_
_entity_poly.entity_id
_entity_poly.type
_entity_poly.pdbx_seq_one_letter_code
_entity_poly.pdbx_strand_id
1 'polypeptide(L)'
;MANRRGGGQGQPPSVSPSPGSSGSLSTDRTCTHNICMVSDFFYPNMGGVESHIYQLSQCLIERGHKVITVTHAYGNRKGVRYLTNGLKVYYLPLRVMYNQSTATTLFHSLPLLRYIFVRERITIIHSHSSFSAMAHDALFHAKTMGLQTVFTDHSLFGFADVSSVLTNKLLTVSLCDTNHIICVSYTSKENTVLRAALNPEIVSVIPNAVDPTDFTPEPFRRHDSVITVVVVSRLVYRKGNNIVALFALTAFFLNFLSETVQYLYVMITCLFILYGGFIMTGNSCKGRSDNQFIHLRREMDKSGYKCCPNL
;
A
#
# COMPACT_ATOMS: atom_id res chain seq x y z
N MET A 1 61.57 -38.14 -40.61
CA MET A 1 61.64 -38.62 -42.00
C MET A 1 60.29 -39.25 -42.36
N ALA A 2 59.65 -38.73 -43.42
CA ALA A 2 58.53 -39.24 -44.26
C ALA A 2 57.22 -39.75 -43.59
N ASN A 3 56.04 -39.12 -43.79
CA ASN A 3 55.10 -39.20 -44.95
C ASN A 3 54.60 -40.63 -45.24
N ARG A 4 53.33 -40.97 -45.54
CA ARG A 4 52.12 -40.22 -45.97
C ARG A 4 50.90 -41.18 -46.00
N ARG A 5 49.72 -40.67 -45.64
CA ARG A 5 48.33 -40.84 -46.17
C ARG A 5 47.77 -42.18 -46.75
N GLY A 6 46.55 -42.48 -46.28
CA GLY A 6 45.41 -43.10 -46.97
C GLY A 6 44.42 -43.59 -45.90
N GLY A 7 43.15 -43.21 -45.75
CA GLY A 7 42.12 -42.80 -46.71
C GLY A 7 41.00 -43.85 -46.66
N GLY A 8 40.00 -43.68 -45.78
CA GLY A 8 38.86 -44.59 -45.67
C GLY A 8 37.78 -44.07 -44.71
N GLN A 9 36.60 -43.74 -45.25
CA GLN A 9 35.41 -43.31 -44.53
C GLN A 9 34.76 -44.48 -43.78
N GLY A 10 34.36 -44.27 -42.53
CA GLY A 10 33.55 -45.19 -41.74
C GLY A 10 32.81 -44.42 -40.63
N GLN A 11 31.51 -44.61 -40.54
CA GLN A 11 30.56 -43.91 -39.67
C GLN A 11 30.96 -43.92 -38.17
N PRO A 12 30.63 -42.87 -37.38
CA PRO A 12 30.84 -42.91 -35.94
C PRO A 12 29.82 -43.84 -35.25
N PRO A 13 30.24 -44.65 -34.26
CA PRO A 13 29.33 -45.46 -33.46
C PRO A 13 28.48 -44.60 -32.52
N SER A 14 27.24 -45.06 -32.34
CA SER A 14 26.18 -44.49 -31.51
C SER A 14 26.62 -44.13 -30.08
N VAL A 15 26.37 -42.88 -29.71
CA VAL A 15 26.49 -42.36 -28.34
C VAL A 15 25.43 -43.01 -27.45
N SER A 16 25.86 -43.80 -26.47
CA SER A 16 25.02 -44.22 -25.34
C SER A 16 24.75 -43.02 -24.43
N PRO A 17 23.49 -42.72 -24.06
CA PRO A 17 23.18 -41.59 -23.21
C PRO A 17 23.65 -41.85 -21.77
N SER A 18 24.40 -40.90 -21.22
CA SER A 18 24.72 -40.82 -19.80
C SER A 18 23.45 -40.73 -18.96
N PRO A 19 23.42 -41.27 -17.72
CA PRO A 19 22.26 -41.13 -16.85
C PRO A 19 22.14 -39.66 -16.48
N GLY A 20 21.13 -39.00 -17.05
CA GLY A 20 20.73 -37.67 -16.65
C GLY A 20 20.43 -37.67 -15.16
N SER A 21 21.08 -36.77 -14.44
CA SER A 21 20.72 -36.42 -13.08
C SER A 21 19.23 -36.11 -13.06
N SER A 22 18.44 -37.03 -12.51
CA SER A 22 17.08 -36.77 -12.09
C SER A 22 17.17 -35.69 -11.01
N GLY A 23 17.15 -34.43 -11.46
CA GLY A 23 16.93 -33.29 -10.60
C GLY A 23 15.60 -33.57 -9.91
N SER A 24 15.68 -33.87 -8.62
CA SER A 24 14.52 -33.81 -7.77
C SER A 24 13.94 -32.42 -7.97
N LEU A 25 12.77 -32.30 -8.60
CA LEU A 25 11.96 -31.11 -8.42
C LEU A 25 11.83 -30.97 -6.91
N SER A 26 12.53 -30.01 -6.35
CA SER A 26 12.31 -29.57 -4.99
C SER A 26 10.84 -29.17 -4.97
N THR A 27 10.00 -30.02 -4.39
CA THR A 27 8.70 -29.61 -3.91
C THR A 27 9.00 -28.41 -3.01
N ASP A 28 8.75 -27.22 -3.52
CA ASP A 28 8.92 -25.98 -2.78
C ASP A 28 8.05 -26.11 -1.54
N ARG A 29 8.67 -26.47 -0.42
CA ARG A 29 7.98 -26.53 0.86
C ARG A 29 7.72 -25.08 1.21
N THR A 30 6.54 -24.59 0.86
CA THR A 30 6.05 -23.29 1.33
C THR A 30 6.25 -23.26 2.84
N CYS A 31 7.23 -22.48 3.30
CA CYS A 31 7.56 -22.40 4.71
C CYS A 31 6.33 -21.85 5.45
N THR A 32 5.81 -22.62 6.41
CA THR A 32 4.66 -22.18 7.20
C THR A 32 5.12 -21.14 8.22
N HIS A 33 4.74 -19.89 8.01
CA HIS A 33 5.04 -18.79 8.92
C HIS A 33 3.96 -18.57 9.99
N ASN A 34 4.39 -18.04 11.14
CA ASN A 34 3.53 -17.46 12.17
C ASN A 34 3.57 -15.94 12.02
N ILE A 35 2.50 -15.36 11.50
CA ILE A 35 2.42 -13.97 11.07
C ILE A 35 1.58 -13.20 12.07
N CYS A 36 2.11 -12.08 12.55
CA CYS A 36 1.38 -11.14 13.39
C CYS A 36 1.14 -9.84 12.63
N MET A 37 -0.13 -9.61 12.28
CA MET A 37 -0.60 -8.37 11.67
C MET A 37 -0.75 -7.33 12.77
N VAL A 38 -0.14 -6.14 12.63
CA VAL A 38 -0.21 -5.09 13.65
C VAL A 38 -0.73 -3.79 13.06
N SER A 39 -1.81 -3.26 13.63
CA SER A 39 -2.30 -1.92 13.33
C SER A 39 -3.21 -1.38 14.44
N ASP A 40 -3.15 -0.08 14.67
CA ASP A 40 -4.17 0.63 15.44
C ASP A 40 -5.55 0.53 14.77
N PHE A 41 -5.60 0.41 13.43
CA PHE A 41 -6.85 0.35 12.67
C PHE A 41 -7.26 -1.10 12.42
N PHE A 42 -8.31 -1.55 13.10
CA PHE A 42 -8.92 -2.85 12.85
C PHE A 42 -10.39 -2.89 13.31
N TYR A 43 -11.08 -4.01 13.08
CA TYR A 43 -12.46 -4.16 13.52
C TYR A 43 -12.61 -3.92 15.03
N PRO A 44 -13.66 -3.19 15.47
CA PRO A 44 -14.94 -2.99 14.77
C PRO A 44 -14.99 -1.75 13.87
N ASN A 45 -13.93 -0.95 13.81
CA ASN A 45 -13.90 0.16 12.86
C ASN A 45 -13.91 -0.38 11.42
N MET A 46 -14.59 0.35 10.54
CA MET A 46 -14.73 0.00 9.13
C MET A 46 -13.95 1.00 8.28
N GLY A 47 -13.07 0.46 7.43
CA GLY A 47 -12.30 1.23 6.49
C GLY A 47 -11.48 0.35 5.55
N GLY A 48 -10.75 1.00 4.64
CA GLY A 48 -9.97 0.30 3.62
C GLY A 48 -8.77 -0.44 4.19
N VAL A 49 -8.13 0.10 5.23
CA VAL A 49 -6.98 -0.54 5.88
C VAL A 49 -7.44 -1.74 6.68
N GLU A 50 -8.51 -1.58 7.45
CA GLU A 50 -9.12 -2.60 8.29
C GLU A 50 -9.58 -3.80 7.45
N SER A 51 -10.29 -3.54 6.35
CA SER A 51 -10.77 -4.58 5.43
C SER A 51 -9.61 -5.28 4.74
N HIS A 52 -8.59 -4.53 4.30
CA HIS A 52 -7.38 -5.11 3.70
C HIS A 52 -6.65 -6.05 4.66
N ILE A 53 -6.39 -5.63 5.90
CA ILE A 53 -5.71 -6.46 6.91
C ILE A 53 -6.51 -7.74 7.16
N TYR A 54 -7.84 -7.62 7.28
CA TYR A 54 -8.71 -8.78 7.49
C TYR A 54 -8.65 -9.75 6.31
N GLN A 55 -8.90 -9.28 5.08
CA GLN A 55 -8.91 -10.12 3.87
C GLN A 55 -7.55 -10.78 3.63
N LEU A 56 -6.46 -10.02 3.77
CA LEU A 56 -5.11 -10.56 3.67
C LEU A 56 -4.87 -11.65 4.72
N SER A 57 -5.33 -11.45 5.95
CA SER A 57 -5.24 -12.46 7.01
C SER A 57 -5.99 -13.73 6.67
N GLN A 58 -7.20 -13.63 6.10
CA GLN A 58 -7.98 -14.80 5.66
C GLN A 58 -7.24 -15.58 4.56
N CYS A 59 -6.77 -14.87 3.53
CA CYS A 59 -5.99 -15.45 2.43
C CYS A 59 -4.70 -16.14 2.88
N LEU A 60 -4.04 -15.62 3.92
CA LEU A 60 -2.82 -16.22 4.50
C LEU A 60 -3.15 -17.46 5.35
N ILE A 61 -4.25 -17.44 6.10
CA ILE A 61 -4.74 -18.60 6.86
C ILE A 61 -5.10 -19.74 5.91
N GLU A 62 -5.80 -19.46 4.82
CA GLU A 62 -6.17 -20.45 3.79
C GLU A 62 -4.95 -21.08 3.11
N ARG A 63 -3.83 -20.35 3.05
CA ARG A 63 -2.53 -20.85 2.57
C ARG A 63 -1.76 -21.67 3.62
N GLY A 64 -2.34 -21.92 4.79
CA GLY A 64 -1.74 -22.73 5.86
C GLY A 64 -0.81 -21.97 6.81
N HIS A 65 -0.77 -20.63 6.74
CA HIS A 65 -0.03 -19.83 7.71
C HIS A 65 -0.85 -19.61 8.99
N LYS A 66 -0.18 -19.55 10.13
CA LYS A 66 -0.83 -19.12 11.37
C LYS A 66 -0.83 -17.59 11.39
N VAL A 67 -2.01 -16.99 11.43
CA VAL A 67 -2.13 -15.53 11.45
C VAL A 67 -2.84 -15.07 12.73
N ILE A 68 -2.27 -14.04 13.35
CA ILE A 68 -2.91 -13.29 14.43
C ILE A 68 -2.96 -11.81 14.05
N THR A 69 -3.84 -11.06 14.71
CA THR A 69 -3.87 -9.59 14.61
C THR A 69 -3.73 -8.97 15.99
N VAL A 70 -2.98 -7.88 16.10
CA VAL A 70 -2.84 -7.06 17.30
C VAL A 70 -3.31 -5.65 17.01
N THR A 71 -4.19 -5.14 17.88
CA THR A 71 -4.78 -3.79 17.79
C THR A 71 -5.10 -3.26 19.20
N HIS A 72 -5.54 -2.01 19.30
CA HIS A 72 -5.96 -1.43 20.59
C HIS A 72 -7.41 -1.82 20.93
N ALA A 73 -7.77 -1.72 22.20
CA ALA A 73 -9.13 -1.98 22.67
C ALA A 73 -10.10 -0.91 22.15
N TYR A 74 -11.29 -1.35 21.74
CA TYR A 74 -12.37 -0.49 21.26
C TYR A 74 -13.55 -0.57 22.24
N GLY A 75 -13.61 0.35 23.20
CA GLY A 75 -14.64 0.35 24.24
C GLY A 75 -14.72 -1.01 24.96
N ASN A 76 -15.85 -1.69 24.83
CA ASN A 76 -16.07 -3.02 25.43
C ASN A 76 -15.34 -4.17 24.71
N ARG A 77 -14.79 -3.93 23.51
CA ARG A 77 -14.03 -4.92 22.75
C ARG A 77 -12.56 -4.89 23.19
N LYS A 78 -12.24 -5.76 24.14
CA LYS A 78 -10.94 -5.86 24.82
C LYS A 78 -10.50 -7.32 25.02
N GLY A 79 -9.20 -7.55 25.15
CA GLY A 79 -8.62 -8.89 25.34
C GLY A 79 -8.57 -9.70 24.06
N VAL A 80 -8.64 -11.03 24.17
CA VAL A 80 -8.55 -11.93 23.01
C VAL A 80 -9.94 -12.20 22.43
N ARG A 81 -10.07 -12.12 21.11
CA ARG A 81 -11.28 -12.49 20.35
C ARG A 81 -10.89 -13.34 19.15
N TYR A 82 -11.84 -14.09 18.64
CA TYR A 82 -11.69 -14.84 17.40
C TYR A 82 -12.68 -14.31 16.37
N LEU A 83 -12.21 -14.14 15.15
CA LEU A 83 -13.01 -13.83 13.98
C LEU A 83 -13.13 -15.09 13.10
N THR A 84 -13.74 -14.93 11.92
CA THR A 84 -13.89 -15.97 10.90
C THR A 84 -12.56 -16.66 10.57
N ASN A 85 -12.65 -17.94 10.19
CA ASN A 85 -11.53 -18.83 9.92
C ASN A 85 -10.49 -18.91 11.05
N GLY A 86 -10.94 -18.69 12.30
CA GLY A 86 -10.09 -18.81 13.48
C GLY A 86 -9.07 -17.67 13.65
N LEU A 87 -9.22 -16.56 12.92
CA LEU A 87 -8.33 -15.41 13.07
C LEU A 87 -8.38 -14.87 14.50
N LYS A 88 -7.26 -15.04 15.22
CA LYS A 88 -7.12 -14.61 16.61
C LYS A 88 -6.70 -13.15 16.67
N VAL A 89 -7.45 -12.35 17.42
CA VAL A 89 -7.24 -10.90 17.54
C VAL A 89 -7.00 -10.52 18.99
N TYR A 90 -5.90 -9.83 19.22
CA TYR A 90 -5.50 -9.25 20.50
C TYR A 90 -5.89 -7.77 20.55
N TYR A 91 -6.84 -7.43 21.42
CA TYR A 91 -7.26 -6.07 21.72
C TYR A 91 -6.58 -5.57 23.00
N LEU A 92 -5.49 -4.82 22.84
CA LEU A 92 -4.64 -4.36 23.93
C LEU A 92 -5.25 -3.15 24.65
N PRO A 93 -5.16 -3.05 25.99
CA PRO A 93 -5.69 -1.93 26.76
C PRO A 93 -4.78 -0.69 26.66
N LEU A 94 -4.45 -0.26 25.45
CA LEU A 94 -3.62 0.90 25.17
C LEU A 94 -4.49 2.14 24.99
N ARG A 95 -4.00 3.28 25.50
CA ARG A 95 -4.73 4.56 25.43
C ARG A 95 -4.68 5.13 24.01
N VAL A 96 -5.85 5.31 23.42
CA VAL A 96 -6.03 6.04 22.15
C VAL A 96 -5.83 7.53 22.39
N MET A 97 -5.07 8.18 21.51
CA MET A 97 -4.80 9.62 21.60
C MET A 97 -5.58 10.41 20.56
N TYR A 98 -5.45 10.07 19.29
CA TYR A 98 -6.06 10.82 18.20
C TYR A 98 -6.49 9.89 17.06
N ASN A 99 -7.70 10.10 16.53
CA ASN A 99 -8.24 9.38 15.38
C ASN A 99 -8.06 7.84 15.43
N GLN A 100 -8.33 7.22 16.59
CA GLN A 100 -8.16 5.76 16.79
C GLN A 100 -6.72 5.28 16.59
N SER A 101 -5.74 6.15 16.81
CA SER A 101 -4.32 5.81 16.91
C SER A 101 -3.86 5.98 18.36
N THR A 102 -3.09 5.01 18.87
CA THR A 102 -2.50 5.05 20.20
C THR A 102 -1.36 6.08 20.28
N ALA A 103 -0.94 6.44 21.50
CA ALA A 103 0.32 7.17 21.66
C ALA A 103 1.48 6.20 21.36
N THR A 104 2.51 6.66 20.66
CA THR A 104 3.80 5.95 20.63
C THR A 104 4.31 5.88 22.07
N THR A 105 4.29 4.69 22.68
CA THR A 105 4.66 4.56 24.09
C THR A 105 5.97 3.82 24.29
N LEU A 106 6.63 3.37 23.21
CA LEU A 106 7.90 2.62 23.08
C LEU A 106 8.17 1.65 24.25
N PHE A 107 8.40 2.16 25.45
CA PHE A 107 8.56 1.41 26.69
C PHE A 107 7.29 0.71 27.22
N HIS A 108 6.08 1.30 27.11
CA HIS A 108 4.88 0.69 27.72
C HIS A 108 4.24 -0.41 26.86
N SER A 109 4.41 -0.35 25.53
CA SER A 109 3.89 -1.35 24.60
C SER A 109 4.75 -2.62 24.56
N LEU A 110 6.05 -2.51 24.89
CA LEU A 110 7.03 -3.60 24.82
C LEU A 110 6.62 -4.86 25.59
N PRO A 111 6.23 -4.82 26.89
CA PRO A 111 5.93 -6.05 27.63
C PRO A 111 4.77 -6.85 27.03
N LEU A 112 3.73 -6.14 26.56
CA LEU A 112 2.55 -6.76 25.96
C LEU A 112 2.85 -7.36 24.58
N LEU A 113 3.51 -6.59 23.71
CA LEU A 113 3.87 -7.03 22.37
C LEU A 113 4.86 -8.20 22.42
N ARG A 114 5.92 -8.09 23.23
CA ARG A 114 6.88 -9.18 23.44
C ARG A 114 6.21 -10.45 23.94
N TYR A 115 5.32 -10.33 24.93
CA TYR A 115 4.58 -11.49 25.45
C TYR A 115 3.81 -12.20 24.35
N ILE A 116 3.09 -11.45 23.50
CA ILE A 116 2.34 -12.01 22.37
C ILE A 116 3.28 -12.64 21.36
N PHE A 117 4.35 -11.96 20.96
CA PHE A 117 5.29 -12.46 19.95
C PHE A 117 5.93 -13.79 20.36
N VAL A 118 6.36 -13.90 21.62
CA VAL A 118 6.94 -15.14 22.17
C VAL A 118 5.88 -16.23 22.30
N ARG A 119 4.72 -15.91 22.90
CA ARG A 119 3.63 -16.89 23.11
C ARG A 119 3.16 -17.49 21.80
N GLU A 120 3.02 -16.66 20.78
CA GLU A 120 2.48 -17.07 19.48
C GLU A 120 3.56 -17.62 18.54
N ARG A 121 4.84 -17.58 18.97
CA ARG A 121 6.03 -17.99 18.21
C ARG A 121 6.11 -17.28 16.86
N ILE A 122 5.90 -15.97 16.88
CA ILE A 122 5.84 -15.15 15.67
C ILE A 122 7.18 -15.22 14.93
N THR A 123 7.11 -15.43 13.63
CA THR A 123 8.27 -15.41 12.71
C THR A 123 8.30 -14.14 11.89
N ILE A 124 7.12 -13.58 11.57
CA ILE A 124 6.97 -12.36 10.77
C ILE A 124 6.03 -11.39 11.47
N ILE A 125 6.48 -10.15 11.62
CA ILE A 125 5.67 -9.02 12.06
C ILE A 125 5.31 -8.23 10.81
N HIS A 126 4.02 -8.16 10.50
CA HIS A 126 3.50 -7.41 9.36
C HIS A 126 2.74 -6.18 9.88
N SER A 127 3.42 -5.05 9.88
CA SER A 127 2.88 -3.78 10.36
C SER A 127 2.17 -3.01 9.25
N HIS A 128 1.04 -2.36 9.55
CA HIS A 128 0.24 -1.67 8.55
C HIS A 128 -0.07 -0.23 8.94
N SER A 129 -0.04 0.63 7.92
CA SER A 129 -0.37 2.06 7.96
C SER A 129 0.64 2.92 8.71
N SER A 130 1.15 3.93 8.03
CA SER A 130 2.05 4.93 8.58
C SER A 130 1.45 5.78 9.70
N PHE A 131 0.12 5.81 9.83
CA PHE A 131 -0.60 6.52 10.91
C PHE A 131 -0.78 5.69 12.18
N SER A 132 -0.37 4.42 12.18
CA SER A 132 -0.51 3.51 13.31
C SER A 132 0.73 3.58 14.20
N ALA A 133 0.65 4.26 15.33
CA ALA A 133 1.72 4.32 16.32
C ALA A 133 2.10 2.93 16.85
N MET A 134 1.11 2.05 17.01
CA MET A 134 1.32 0.66 17.42
C MET A 134 2.11 -0.15 16.39
N ALA A 135 1.90 0.15 15.11
CA ALA A 135 2.62 -0.52 14.02
C ALA A 135 4.12 -0.19 14.06
N HIS A 136 4.46 1.08 14.34
CA HIS A 136 5.83 1.54 14.51
C HIS A 136 6.48 0.96 15.77
N ASP A 137 5.77 0.96 16.92
CA ASP A 137 6.24 0.30 18.14
C ASP A 137 6.53 -1.19 17.89
N ALA A 138 5.64 -1.89 17.18
CA ALA A 138 5.84 -3.30 16.86
C ALA A 138 7.04 -3.56 15.95
N LEU A 139 7.30 -2.72 14.93
CA LEU A 139 8.50 -2.82 14.10
C LEU A 139 9.77 -2.65 14.93
N PHE A 140 9.81 -1.62 15.77
CA PHE A 140 10.94 -1.35 16.65
C PHE A 140 11.22 -2.55 17.57
N HIS A 141 10.18 -3.06 18.25
CA HIS A 141 10.34 -4.21 19.17
C HIS A 141 10.71 -5.50 18.46
N ALA A 142 10.13 -5.75 17.28
CA ALA A 142 10.44 -6.91 16.45
C ALA A 142 11.95 -6.96 16.13
N LYS A 143 12.53 -5.80 15.80
CA LYS A 143 13.98 -5.67 15.55
C LYS A 143 14.82 -6.03 16.77
N THR A 144 14.45 -5.53 17.96
CA THR A 144 15.16 -5.87 19.21
C THR A 144 15.09 -7.36 19.55
N MET A 145 14.13 -8.09 18.97
CA MET A 145 13.93 -9.53 19.13
C MET A 145 14.48 -10.37 17.97
N GLY A 146 15.08 -9.74 16.95
CA GLY A 146 15.60 -10.43 15.76
C GLY A 146 14.53 -11.04 14.85
N LEU A 147 13.29 -10.53 14.90
CA LEU A 147 12.18 -11.01 14.06
C LEU A 147 12.20 -10.37 12.67
N GLN A 148 11.67 -11.10 11.68
CA GLN A 148 11.48 -10.56 10.34
C GLN A 148 10.32 -9.57 10.34
N THR A 149 10.51 -8.44 9.65
CA THR A 149 9.56 -7.32 9.65
C THR A 149 9.16 -6.95 8.23
N VAL A 150 7.85 -6.80 8.03
CA VAL A 150 7.26 -6.29 6.80
C VAL A 150 6.38 -5.10 7.16
N PHE A 151 6.45 -4.03 6.38
CA PHE A 151 5.57 -2.88 6.55
C PHE A 151 4.79 -2.60 5.28
N THR A 152 3.47 -2.46 5.38
CA THR A 152 2.65 -1.99 4.25
C THR A 152 2.16 -0.57 4.48
N ASP A 153 2.58 0.34 3.58
CA ASP A 153 2.13 1.72 3.60
C ASP A 153 0.84 1.88 2.78
N HIS A 154 -0.21 2.34 3.46
CA HIS A 154 -1.54 2.58 2.91
C HIS A 154 -1.81 4.06 2.62
N SER A 155 -0.83 4.93 2.86
CA SER A 155 -1.03 6.38 2.87
C SER A 155 -0.16 7.09 1.84
N LEU A 156 -0.74 8.07 1.18
CA LEU A 156 0.00 9.11 0.48
C LEU A 156 0.04 10.33 1.39
N PHE A 157 1.23 10.84 1.66
CA PHE A 157 1.38 12.00 2.53
C PHE A 157 1.76 13.24 1.74
N GLY A 158 1.13 14.36 2.10
CA GLY A 158 1.55 15.69 1.67
C GLY A 158 2.89 16.08 2.31
N PHE A 159 3.67 16.87 1.59
CA PHE A 159 5.00 17.37 2.01
C PHE A 159 4.93 18.64 2.88
N ALA A 160 3.74 19.16 3.21
CA ALA A 160 3.57 20.58 3.52
C ALA A 160 2.87 20.88 4.85
N ASP A 161 3.27 20.24 5.95
CA ASP A 161 2.92 20.75 7.29
C ASP A 161 3.91 20.35 8.40
N VAL A 162 4.05 21.13 9.47
CA VAL A 162 5.04 20.87 10.55
C VAL A 162 4.81 19.52 11.24
N SER A 163 3.55 19.12 11.37
CA SER A 163 3.17 17.77 11.84
C SER A 163 3.68 16.68 10.90
N SER A 164 3.63 16.91 9.57
CA SER A 164 4.13 15.98 8.57
C SER A 164 5.65 15.80 8.60
N VAL A 165 6.41 16.81 9.04
CA VAL A 165 7.88 16.73 9.21
C VAL A 165 8.26 15.85 10.41
N LEU A 166 7.56 15.99 11.54
CA LEU A 166 7.81 15.15 12.71
C LEU A 166 7.38 13.70 12.45
N THR A 167 6.21 13.50 11.85
CA THR A 167 5.74 12.16 11.44
C THR A 167 6.68 11.54 10.41
N ASN A 168 7.28 12.33 9.52
CA ASN A 168 8.30 11.85 8.58
C ASN A 168 9.54 11.32 9.26
N LYS A 169 10.09 12.04 10.23
CA LYS A 169 11.27 11.58 10.97
C LYS A 169 10.97 10.29 11.75
N LEU A 170 9.79 10.20 12.38
CA LEU A 170 9.35 8.98 13.06
C LEU A 170 9.17 7.81 12.09
N LEU A 171 8.65 8.07 10.89
CA LEU A 171 8.58 7.10 9.80
C LEU A 171 9.97 6.63 9.36
N THR A 172 10.91 7.54 9.11
CA THR A 172 12.29 7.19 8.77
C THR A 172 12.90 6.27 9.82
N VAL A 173 12.78 6.63 11.11
CA VAL A 173 13.34 5.84 12.22
C VAL A 173 12.68 4.47 12.34
N SER A 174 11.37 4.37 12.12
CA SER A 174 10.66 3.10 12.25
C SER A 174 10.91 2.17 11.05
N LEU A 175 11.13 2.75 9.86
CA LEU A 175 11.29 2.00 8.62
C LEU A 175 12.75 1.69 8.26
N CYS A 176 13.74 2.41 8.82
CA CYS A 176 15.15 2.23 8.45
C CYS A 176 15.67 0.80 8.65
N ASP A 177 15.11 0.07 9.62
CA ASP A 177 15.51 -1.28 9.98
C ASP A 177 14.51 -2.37 9.57
N THR A 178 13.46 -1.99 8.83
CA THR A 178 12.45 -2.93 8.35
C THR A 178 13.01 -3.80 7.22
N ASN A 179 12.76 -5.12 7.23
CA ASN A 179 13.32 -6.03 6.24
C ASN A 179 12.73 -5.81 4.84
N HIS A 180 11.43 -5.56 4.75
CA HIS A 180 10.77 -5.27 3.48
C HIS A 180 9.57 -4.33 3.64
N ILE A 181 9.41 -3.40 2.71
CA ILE A 181 8.28 -2.47 2.65
C ILE A 181 7.45 -2.74 1.40
N ILE A 182 6.13 -2.75 1.57
CA ILE A 182 5.15 -2.91 0.50
C ILE A 182 4.40 -1.60 0.36
N CYS A 183 4.36 -1.06 -0.86
CA CYS A 183 3.54 0.09 -1.21
C CYS A 183 2.40 -0.38 -2.12
N VAL A 184 1.20 0.18 -1.92
CA VAL A 184 0.01 -0.24 -2.69
C VAL A 184 -0.05 0.32 -4.11
N SER A 185 0.89 1.19 -4.49
CA SER A 185 1.03 1.76 -5.83
C SER A 185 2.46 2.27 -6.07
N TYR A 186 2.83 2.48 -7.34
CA TYR A 186 4.12 3.09 -7.69
C TYR A 186 4.24 4.52 -7.16
N THR A 187 3.16 5.31 -7.23
CA THR A 187 3.13 6.67 -6.65
C THR A 187 3.35 6.64 -5.13
N SER A 188 2.79 5.64 -4.45
CA SER A 188 3.06 5.41 -3.02
C SER A 188 4.51 5.03 -2.80
N LYS A 189 5.09 4.13 -3.60
CA LYS A 189 6.51 3.76 -3.51
C LYS A 189 7.42 4.97 -3.62
N GLU A 190 7.22 5.82 -4.63
CA GLU A 190 8.00 7.05 -4.80
C GLU A 190 7.86 7.97 -3.58
N ASN A 191 6.65 8.20 -3.09
CA ASN A 191 6.40 9.04 -1.92
C ASN A 191 7.07 8.49 -0.66
N THR A 192 6.92 7.20 -0.37
CA THR A 192 7.47 6.54 0.83
C THR A 192 9.00 6.49 0.77
N VAL A 193 9.59 6.10 -0.36
CA VAL A 193 11.06 6.05 -0.56
C VAL A 193 11.69 7.43 -0.34
N LEU A 194 11.11 8.48 -0.92
CA LEU A 194 11.62 9.85 -0.77
C LEU A 194 11.50 10.36 0.67
N ARG A 195 10.38 10.08 1.35
CA ARG A 195 10.12 10.59 2.70
C ARG A 195 10.95 9.89 3.77
N ALA A 196 11.15 8.57 3.62
CA ALA A 196 11.87 7.76 4.60
C ALA A 196 13.33 7.50 4.21
N ALA A 197 13.81 8.05 3.09
CA ALA A 197 15.18 7.88 2.58
C ALA A 197 15.60 6.39 2.49
N LEU A 198 14.70 5.56 1.97
CA LEU A 198 14.84 4.10 1.94
C LEU A 198 15.61 3.63 0.70
N ASN A 199 16.28 2.49 0.79
CA ASN A 199 16.77 1.80 -0.41
C ASN A 199 15.55 1.31 -1.25
N PRO A 200 15.39 1.72 -2.52
CA PRO A 200 14.27 1.28 -3.36
C PRO A 200 14.18 -0.24 -3.60
N GLU A 201 15.28 -0.97 -3.41
CA GLU A 201 15.35 -2.44 -3.59
C GLU A 201 14.59 -3.19 -2.50
N ILE A 202 14.52 -2.65 -1.29
CA ILE A 202 13.75 -3.23 -0.18
C ILE A 202 12.28 -2.81 -0.19
N VAL A 203 11.81 -2.18 -1.28
CA VAL A 203 10.45 -1.68 -1.43
C VAL A 203 9.78 -2.30 -2.65
N SER A 204 8.68 -3.04 -2.46
CA SER A 204 7.90 -3.63 -3.54
C SER A 204 6.57 -2.89 -3.71
N VAL A 205 5.99 -3.01 -4.90
CA VAL A 205 4.63 -2.54 -5.17
C VAL A 205 3.71 -3.75 -5.28
N ILE A 206 2.75 -3.85 -4.36
CA ILE A 206 1.72 -4.89 -4.39
C ILE A 206 0.36 -4.17 -4.33
N PRO A 207 -0.37 -4.08 -5.46
CA PRO A 207 -1.64 -3.39 -5.48
C PRO A 207 -2.69 -4.12 -4.64
N ASN A 208 -3.62 -3.37 -4.07
CA ASN A 208 -4.77 -3.96 -3.39
C ASN A 208 -5.65 -4.69 -4.42
N ALA A 209 -6.06 -5.90 -4.07
CA ALA A 209 -7.03 -6.67 -4.84
C ALA A 209 -8.46 -6.42 -4.34
N VAL A 210 -9.43 -6.68 -5.20
CA VAL A 210 -10.86 -6.76 -4.87
C VAL A 210 -11.35 -8.17 -5.20
N ASP A 211 -12.40 -8.62 -4.52
CA ASP A 211 -13.06 -9.87 -4.88
C ASP A 211 -13.90 -9.65 -6.16
N PRO A 212 -13.56 -10.29 -7.29
CA PRO A 212 -14.33 -10.11 -8.51
C PRO A 212 -15.77 -10.64 -8.40
N THR A 213 -16.07 -11.56 -7.48
CA THR A 213 -17.45 -12.06 -7.32
C THR A 213 -18.38 -10.99 -6.75
N ASP A 214 -17.85 -10.07 -5.96
CA ASP A 214 -18.60 -8.92 -5.43
C ASP A 214 -18.78 -7.80 -6.45
N PHE A 215 -17.90 -7.73 -7.46
CA PHE A 215 -17.83 -6.66 -8.47
C PHE A 215 -17.99 -7.17 -9.90
N THR A 216 -18.94 -8.09 -10.11
CA THR A 216 -19.25 -8.58 -11.47
C THR A 216 -20.21 -7.62 -12.18
N PRO A 217 -19.85 -7.07 -13.35
CA PRO A 217 -20.73 -6.16 -14.08
C PRO A 217 -21.96 -6.90 -14.63
N GLU A 218 -23.12 -6.23 -14.66
CA GLU A 218 -24.34 -6.70 -15.32
C GLU A 218 -24.66 -5.84 -16.56
N PRO A 219 -24.14 -6.19 -17.76
CA PRO A 219 -24.27 -5.35 -18.96
C PRO A 219 -25.72 -5.06 -19.36
N PHE A 220 -26.63 -6.01 -19.13
CA PHE A 220 -28.05 -5.92 -19.52
C PHE A 220 -28.86 -4.87 -18.74
N ARG A 221 -28.35 -4.38 -17.60
CA ARG A 221 -29.00 -3.31 -16.82
C ARG A 221 -28.59 -1.90 -17.27
N ARG A 222 -27.62 -1.80 -18.18
CA ARG A 222 -27.14 -0.51 -18.70
C ARG A 222 -28.22 0.12 -19.60
N HIS A 223 -28.54 1.38 -19.35
CA HIS A 223 -29.39 2.18 -20.22
C HIS A 223 -28.50 3.00 -21.17
N ASP A 224 -28.72 2.89 -22.48
CA ASP A 224 -27.87 3.54 -23.48
C ASP A 224 -28.13 5.06 -23.63
N SER A 225 -29.30 5.53 -23.19
CA SER A 225 -29.72 6.93 -23.32
C SER A 225 -29.34 7.82 -22.12
N VAL A 226 -28.85 7.24 -21.02
CA VAL A 226 -28.60 7.95 -19.77
C VAL A 226 -27.23 7.59 -19.21
N ILE A 227 -26.40 8.61 -18.98
CA ILE A 227 -25.12 8.45 -18.28
C ILE A 227 -25.36 8.69 -16.79
N THR A 228 -25.18 7.64 -15.98
CA THR A 228 -25.26 7.75 -14.51
C THR A 228 -23.85 7.87 -13.94
N VAL A 229 -23.55 8.98 -13.26
CA VAL A 229 -22.29 9.19 -12.56
C VAL A 229 -22.48 8.86 -11.08
N VAL A 230 -21.75 7.87 -10.57
CA VAL A 230 -21.82 7.44 -9.17
C VAL A 230 -20.50 7.76 -8.47
N VAL A 231 -20.59 8.39 -7.29
CA VAL A 231 -19.44 8.67 -6.43
C VAL A 231 -19.65 7.98 -5.08
N VAL A 232 -18.82 6.97 -4.78
CA VAL A 232 -18.84 6.26 -3.50
C VAL A 232 -17.54 6.55 -2.76
N SER A 233 -17.61 7.34 -1.68
CA SER A 233 -16.44 7.64 -0.87
C SER A 233 -16.81 8.06 0.55
N ARG A 234 -15.84 8.01 1.47
CA ARG A 234 -15.99 8.66 2.78
C ARG A 234 -16.02 10.17 2.61
N LEU A 235 -16.89 10.84 3.36
CA LEU A 235 -16.99 12.30 3.41
C LEU A 235 -15.83 12.93 4.18
N VAL A 236 -14.63 12.94 3.57
CA VAL A 236 -13.42 13.58 4.09
C VAL A 236 -12.85 14.56 3.07
N TYR A 237 -12.28 15.67 3.54
CA TYR A 237 -11.82 16.78 2.69
C TYR A 237 -10.88 16.32 1.55
N ARG A 238 -9.89 15.48 1.88
CA ARG A 238 -8.91 14.92 0.94
C ARG A 238 -9.50 14.09 -0.21
N LYS A 239 -10.79 13.73 -0.14
CA LYS A 239 -11.49 12.99 -1.21
C LYS A 239 -12.13 13.91 -2.24
N GLY A 240 -11.98 15.23 -2.11
CA GLY A 240 -12.49 16.19 -3.10
C GLY A 240 -14.01 16.28 -3.11
N ASN A 241 -14.68 15.85 -2.03
CA ASN A 241 -16.15 15.85 -1.95
C ASN A 241 -16.76 17.24 -2.18
N ASN A 242 -16.02 18.30 -1.84
CA ASN A 242 -16.43 19.68 -2.08
C ASN A 242 -16.56 19.98 -3.59
N ILE A 243 -15.66 19.41 -4.41
CA ILE A 243 -15.67 19.57 -5.86
C ILE A 243 -16.83 18.76 -6.46
N VAL A 244 -17.06 17.54 -5.96
CA VAL A 244 -18.19 16.69 -6.40
C VAL A 244 -19.53 17.35 -6.07
N ALA A 245 -19.68 17.90 -4.87
CA ALA A 245 -20.88 18.64 -4.46
C ALA A 245 -21.09 19.89 -5.33
N LEU A 246 -20.00 20.61 -5.65
CA LEU A 246 -20.06 21.75 -6.56
C LEU A 246 -20.55 21.31 -7.94
N PHE A 247 -19.95 20.28 -8.55
CA PHE A 247 -20.40 19.77 -9.86
C PHE A 247 -21.85 19.29 -9.85
N ALA A 248 -22.29 18.60 -8.79
CA ALA A 248 -23.67 18.15 -8.67
C ALA A 248 -24.66 19.33 -8.60
N LEU A 249 -24.32 20.37 -7.83
CA LEU A 249 -25.09 21.61 -7.76
C LEU A 249 -25.10 22.34 -9.11
N THR A 250 -23.94 22.47 -9.76
CA THR A 250 -23.82 23.09 -11.09
C THR A 250 -24.69 22.35 -12.11
N ALA A 251 -24.61 21.02 -12.17
CA ALA A 251 -25.43 20.20 -13.06
C ALA A 251 -26.93 20.31 -12.76
N PHE A 252 -27.31 20.36 -11.48
CA PHE A 252 -28.69 20.57 -11.07
C PHE A 252 -29.23 21.93 -11.52
N PHE A 253 -28.47 23.01 -11.29
CA PHE A 253 -28.86 24.37 -11.71
C PHE A 253 -28.93 24.51 -13.23
N LEU A 254 -28.02 23.87 -13.97
CA LEU A 254 -28.03 23.90 -15.44
C LEU A 254 -29.34 23.35 -16.01
N ASN A 255 -29.99 22.37 -15.39
CA ASN A 255 -31.28 21.84 -15.84
C ASN A 255 -32.44 22.86 -15.78
N PHE A 256 -32.27 23.99 -15.08
CA PHE A 256 -33.27 25.05 -14.97
C PHE A 256 -32.93 26.31 -15.78
N LEU A 257 -31.81 26.31 -16.51
CA LEU A 257 -31.32 27.45 -17.27
C LEU A 257 -31.52 27.21 -18.76
N SER A 258 -31.87 28.26 -19.52
CA SER A 258 -31.90 28.19 -20.98
C SER A 258 -30.49 27.93 -21.54
N GLU A 259 -30.40 27.35 -22.75
CA GLU A 259 -29.11 26.97 -23.36
C GLU A 259 -28.08 28.11 -23.35
N THR A 260 -28.49 29.34 -23.65
CA THR A 260 -27.60 30.52 -23.67
C THR A 260 -27.02 30.82 -22.28
N VAL A 261 -27.79 30.59 -21.22
CA VAL A 261 -27.39 30.83 -19.84
C VAL A 261 -26.55 29.66 -19.30
N GLN A 262 -26.77 28.44 -19.80
CA GLN A 262 -25.91 27.29 -19.49
C GLN A 262 -24.47 27.52 -19.94
N TYR A 263 -24.25 27.98 -21.18
CA TYR A 263 -22.91 28.28 -21.69
C TYR A 263 -22.19 29.35 -20.87
N LEU A 264 -22.90 30.43 -20.49
CA LEU A 264 -22.34 31.50 -19.67
C LEU A 264 -22.03 31.01 -18.25
N TYR A 265 -22.90 30.19 -17.65
CA TYR A 265 -22.70 29.63 -16.31
C TYR A 265 -21.53 28.62 -16.27
N VAL A 266 -21.42 27.75 -17.27
CA VAL A 266 -20.26 26.84 -17.41
C VAL A 266 -18.97 27.64 -17.62
N MET A 267 -18.97 28.68 -18.45
CA MET A 267 -17.81 29.55 -18.61
C MET A 267 -17.41 30.23 -17.30
N ILE A 268 -18.35 30.84 -16.59
CA ILE A 268 -18.09 31.52 -15.31
C ILE A 268 -17.60 30.52 -14.26
N THR A 269 -18.18 29.32 -14.19
CA THR A 269 -17.75 28.28 -13.25
C THR A 269 -16.36 27.75 -13.59
N CYS A 270 -16.05 27.51 -14.87
CA CYS A 270 -14.71 27.16 -15.32
C CYS A 270 -13.69 28.27 -15.02
N LEU A 271 -14.05 29.55 -15.22
CA LEU A 271 -13.23 30.69 -14.81
C LEU A 271 -13.04 30.73 -13.29
N PHE A 272 -14.07 30.46 -12.48
CA PHE A 272 -13.94 30.38 -11.03
C PHE A 272 -13.07 29.19 -10.57
N ILE A 273 -13.11 28.06 -11.25
CA ILE A 273 -12.25 26.91 -10.93
C ILE A 273 -10.80 27.19 -11.35
N LEU A 274 -10.59 27.75 -12.54
CA LEU A 274 -9.27 28.05 -13.09
C LEU A 274 -8.60 29.24 -12.37
N TYR A 275 -9.35 30.28 -12.00
CA TYR A 275 -8.84 31.51 -11.37
C TYR A 275 -9.11 31.61 -9.86
N GLY A 276 -10.19 31.02 -9.34
CA GLY A 276 -10.45 30.94 -7.90
C GLY A 276 -9.56 29.91 -7.19
N GLY A 277 -9.09 28.88 -7.91
CA GLY A 277 -7.97 28.04 -7.45
C GLY A 277 -6.66 28.83 -7.26
N PHE A 278 -6.53 29.98 -7.92
CA PHE A 278 -5.38 30.88 -7.78
C PHE A 278 -5.49 31.80 -6.53
N ILE A 279 -6.71 32.09 -6.06
CA ILE A 279 -6.93 32.95 -4.88
C ILE A 279 -6.80 32.15 -3.57
N MET A 280 -7.10 30.85 -3.55
CA MET A 280 -6.87 29.98 -2.39
C MET A 280 -5.45 29.37 -2.32
N THR A 281 -4.63 29.54 -3.35
CA THR A 281 -3.18 29.24 -3.32
C THR A 281 -2.32 30.47 -3.00
N GLY A 282 -2.96 31.63 -2.78
CA GLY A 282 -2.33 32.93 -2.53
C GLY A 282 -1.69 33.13 -1.14
N ASN A 283 -1.55 32.09 -0.32
CA ASN A 283 -0.82 32.16 0.96
C ASN A 283 -0.04 30.86 1.25
N SER A 284 0.81 30.42 0.31
CA SER A 284 2.13 29.80 0.62
C SER A 284 2.83 29.31 -0.67
N CYS A 285 2.99 30.17 -1.67
CA CYS A 285 3.88 29.87 -2.81
C CYS A 285 4.45 31.17 -3.36
N LYS A 286 5.46 31.70 -2.67
CA LYS A 286 6.39 32.65 -3.28
C LYS A 286 7.80 32.32 -2.83
N GLY A 287 8.49 31.58 -3.70
CA GLY A 287 9.92 31.37 -3.65
C GLY A 287 10.32 29.91 -3.47
N ARG A 288 10.94 29.37 -4.53
CA ARG A 288 12.02 28.36 -4.49
C ARG A 288 11.71 26.90 -4.86
N SER A 289 10.85 26.61 -5.84
CA SER A 289 10.76 25.26 -6.44
C SER A 289 10.91 25.19 -7.97
N ASP A 290 10.77 26.29 -8.70
CA ASP A 290 10.69 26.22 -10.18
C ASP A 290 12.03 25.88 -10.87
N ASN A 291 13.17 26.18 -10.24
CA ASN A 291 14.48 25.90 -10.82
C ASN A 291 14.96 24.44 -10.67
N GLN A 292 14.37 23.65 -9.78
CA GLN A 292 14.79 22.24 -9.58
C GLN A 292 14.04 21.27 -10.51
N PHE A 293 12.78 21.56 -10.83
CA PHE A 293 11.97 20.73 -11.73
C PHE A 293 12.40 20.84 -13.21
N ILE A 294 12.84 22.03 -13.64
CA ILE A 294 13.32 22.23 -15.02
C ILE A 294 14.68 21.55 -15.24
N HIS A 295 15.51 21.44 -14.19
CA HIS A 295 16.81 20.79 -14.29
C HIS A 295 16.70 19.27 -14.38
N LEU A 296 15.74 18.65 -13.70
CA LEU A 296 15.49 17.20 -13.72
C LEU A 296 14.88 16.71 -15.05
N ARG A 297 14.03 17.53 -15.70
CA ARG A 297 13.47 17.17 -17.01
C ARG A 297 14.53 17.14 -18.12
N ARG A 298 15.59 17.96 -18.00
CA ARG A 298 16.75 17.96 -18.91
C ARG A 298 17.70 16.78 -18.71
N GLU A 299 17.70 16.12 -17.55
CA GLU A 299 18.47 14.89 -17.32
C GLU A 299 17.72 13.64 -17.78
N MET A 300 16.39 13.62 -17.72
CA MET A 300 15.58 12.48 -18.13
C MET A 300 15.49 12.28 -19.67
N ASP A 301 15.64 13.34 -20.47
CA ASP A 301 15.76 13.19 -21.94
C ASP A 301 17.10 12.58 -22.38
N LYS A 302 18.11 12.51 -21.49
CA LYS A 302 19.43 11.92 -21.81
C LYS A 302 19.53 10.43 -21.50
N SER A 303 18.63 9.84 -20.71
CA SER A 303 18.77 8.48 -20.20
C SER A 303 17.97 7.39 -20.93
N GLY A 304 17.21 7.73 -21.98
CA GLY A 304 16.76 6.76 -22.98
C GLY A 304 15.92 5.59 -22.46
N TYR A 305 15.20 5.72 -21.34
CA TYR A 305 14.34 4.65 -20.82
C TYR A 305 13.04 4.58 -21.61
N LYS A 306 13.04 3.73 -22.65
CA LYS A 306 11.83 3.21 -23.28
C LYS A 306 11.04 2.41 -22.24
N CYS A 307 9.76 2.74 -22.09
CA CYS A 307 8.79 1.89 -21.41
C CYS A 307 8.81 0.49 -22.06
N CYS A 308 9.12 -0.55 -21.30
CA CYS A 308 8.84 -1.92 -21.72
C CYS A 308 7.34 -2.20 -21.53
N PRO A 309 6.65 -2.68 -22.57
CA PRO A 309 5.31 -3.22 -22.45
C PRO A 309 5.36 -4.68 -22.01
N ASN A 310 4.28 -5.10 -21.33
CA ASN A 310 3.82 -6.47 -21.07
C ASN A 310 4.05 -7.04 -19.66
N LEU A 311 2.89 -7.30 -19.03
CA LEU A 311 2.49 -8.39 -18.13
C LEU A 311 3.57 -9.36 -17.65
#